data_AF-A0A316L428-F1
#
_entry.id   AF-A0A316L428-F1
#
_cell.length_a   1.000
_cell.length_b   1.000
_cell.length_c   1.000
_cell.angle_alpha   90.00
_cell.angle_beta   90.00
_cell.angle_gamma   90.00
#
_symmetry.space_group_name_H-M   'P 1'
#
loop_
_entity.id
_entity.type
_entity.pdbx_description
1 polymer ?
#
loop_
_entity_poly.entity_id
_entity_poly.type
_entity_poly.pdbx_seq_one_letter_code
_entity_poly.pdbx_strand_id
1 'polypeptide(L)'
;MSLFTNPKRAKQLLDFSGLKTPNSPIFPTDIDGLIELWDRGYFIIEIKYNGKEVPFGQRLALERMAVDFYKAGKVSLVVVADHYVADTEEMVPVADCIVRGLYWGQEAHWEKPDKNIVTVKDAQDWFIEICKRGKF
;
A
#
# COMPACT_ATOMS: atom_id res chain seq x y z
N MET A 1 17.77 -9.61 5.97
CA MET A 1 18.33 -8.45 6.69
C MET A 1 17.21 -7.45 6.84
N SER A 2 16.98 -6.89 8.04
CA SER A 2 15.93 -5.87 8.23
C SER A 2 16.36 -4.54 7.58
N LEU A 3 15.40 -3.78 7.05
CA LEU A 3 15.62 -2.42 6.56
C LEU A 3 15.77 -1.41 7.71
N PHE A 4 15.39 -1.77 8.94
CA PHE A 4 15.53 -0.91 10.11
C PHE A 4 16.85 -1.15 10.84
N THR A 5 17.70 -0.13 10.88
CA THR A 5 18.97 -0.13 11.63
C THR A 5 18.84 0.43 13.04
N ASN A 6 17.79 1.21 13.32
CA ASN A 6 17.46 1.73 14.65
C ASN A 6 15.94 1.69 14.91
N PRO A 7 15.41 0.56 15.43
CA PRO A 7 13.97 0.38 15.63
C PRO A 7 13.34 1.41 16.58
N LYS A 8 14.06 1.84 17.63
CA LYS A 8 13.55 2.84 18.58
C LYS A 8 13.27 4.18 17.90
N ARG A 9 14.15 4.61 16.99
CA ARG A 9 13.93 5.83 16.22
C ARG A 9 12.79 5.66 15.21
N ALA A 10 12.68 4.50 14.57
CA ALA A 10 11.60 4.22 13.62
C ALA A 10 10.20 4.22 14.27
N LYS A 11 10.09 3.81 15.54
CA LYS A 11 8.84 3.88 16.32
C LYS A 11 8.38 5.30 16.67
N GLN A 12 9.21 6.32 16.43
CA GLN A 12 8.82 7.70 16.70
C GLN A 12 7.77 8.16 15.69
N LEU A 13 6.53 8.24 16.12
CA LEU A 13 5.40 8.65 15.29
C LEU A 13 5.55 10.10 14.80
N LEU A 14 5.14 10.33 13.56
CA LEU A 14 5.00 11.66 12.99
C LEU A 14 3.60 12.19 13.31
N ASP A 15 3.52 13.36 13.95
CA ASP A 15 2.26 14.04 14.21
C ASP A 15 1.97 15.05 13.09
N PHE A 16 0.97 14.73 12.25
CA PHE A 16 0.52 15.57 11.14
C PHE A 16 -0.59 16.56 11.52
N SER A 17 -0.97 16.66 12.79
CA SER A 17 -2.09 17.51 13.24
C SER A 17 -1.96 18.99 12.82
N GLY A 18 -0.73 19.50 12.70
CA GLY A 18 -0.43 20.85 12.24
C GLY A 18 -0.53 21.09 10.73
N LEU A 19 -0.78 20.05 9.92
CA LEU A 19 -0.82 20.12 8.45
C LEU A 19 -2.25 20.01 7.89
N LYS A 20 -3.26 20.36 8.68
CA LYS A 20 -4.64 20.43 8.21
C LYS A 20 -4.78 21.43 7.06
N THR A 21 -5.36 20.99 5.95
CA THR A 21 -5.67 21.90 4.84
C THR A 21 -6.75 22.91 5.28
N PRO A 22 -6.51 24.22 5.13
CA PRO A 22 -7.44 25.26 5.59
C PRO A 22 -8.86 25.03 5.08
N ASN A 23 -9.85 25.22 5.97
CA ASN A 23 -11.28 25.09 5.67
C ASN A 23 -11.72 23.70 5.14
N SER A 24 -10.99 22.62 5.45
CA SER A 24 -11.34 21.27 5.02
C SER A 24 -11.05 20.22 6.11
N PRO A 25 -11.57 18.99 6.00
CA PRO A 25 -11.20 17.87 6.88
C PRO A 25 -9.94 17.13 6.40
N ILE A 26 -9.18 17.66 5.44
CA ILE A 26 -8.05 16.97 4.81
C ILE A 26 -6.79 17.15 5.65
N PHE A 27 -6.17 16.02 5.99
CA PHE A 27 -4.85 15.91 6.61
C PHE A 27 -3.96 15.04 5.72
N PRO A 28 -2.63 15.14 5.84
CA PRO A 28 -1.72 14.15 5.25
C PRO A 28 -2.10 12.73 5.68
N THR A 29 -1.96 11.78 4.75
CA THR A 29 -2.00 10.36 5.06
C THR A 29 -0.62 9.78 4.91
N ASP A 30 -0.27 8.84 5.77
CA ASP A 30 0.91 8.01 5.60
C ASP A 30 0.63 6.89 4.59
N ILE A 31 1.71 6.32 4.03
CA ILE A 31 1.67 5.16 3.13
C ILE A 31 2.70 4.16 3.66
N ASP A 32 2.27 2.95 4.00
CA ASP A 32 3.16 1.95 4.63
C ASP A 32 4.28 1.48 3.69
N GLY A 33 4.03 1.44 2.39
CA GLY A 33 5.05 1.14 1.40
C GLY A 33 4.71 1.60 -0.01
N LEU A 34 5.74 1.96 -0.78
CA LEU A 34 5.64 2.23 -2.20
C LEU A 34 6.87 1.65 -2.90
N ILE A 35 6.64 0.94 -4.00
CA ILE A 35 7.70 0.46 -4.89
C ILE A 35 7.44 1.04 -6.28
N GLU A 36 8.38 1.84 -6.75
CA GLU A 36 8.47 2.27 -8.16
C GLU A 36 9.33 1.26 -8.91
N LEU A 37 8.82 0.76 -10.04
CA LEU A 37 9.48 -0.24 -10.87
C LEU A 37 9.74 0.29 -12.27
N TRP A 38 10.99 0.69 -12.51
CA TRP A 38 11.58 0.93 -13.84
C TRP A 38 10.88 1.99 -14.69
N ASP A 39 10.32 3.01 -14.05
CA ASP A 39 9.45 4.00 -14.66
C ASP A 39 8.25 3.34 -15.39
N ARG A 40 7.74 2.23 -14.85
CA ARG A 40 6.63 1.47 -15.45
C ARG A 40 5.52 1.17 -14.46
N GLY A 41 5.87 0.80 -13.24
CA GLY A 41 4.91 0.27 -12.27
C GLY A 41 5.00 0.94 -10.92
N TYR A 42 3.85 1.19 -10.29
CA TYR A 42 3.74 1.69 -8.92
C TYR A 42 2.95 0.68 -8.07
N PHE A 43 3.63 0.01 -7.15
CA PHE A 43 3.04 -0.93 -6.20
C PHE A 43 2.93 -0.27 -4.83
N ILE A 44 1.70 0.03 -4.41
CA ILE A 44 1.39 0.78 -3.19
C ILE A 44 0.87 -0.21 -2.14
N ILE A 45 1.38 -0.13 -0.91
CA ILE A 45 1.10 -1.09 0.16
C ILE A 45 0.48 -0.34 1.33
N GLU A 46 -0.64 -0.87 1.82
CA GLU A 46 -1.31 -0.44 3.04
C GLU A 46 -1.58 -1.65 3.92
N ILE A 47 -1.09 -1.62 5.16
CA ILE A 47 -1.12 -2.73 6.12
C ILE A 47 -2.03 -2.35 7.28
N LYS A 48 -2.94 -3.25 7.62
CA LYS A 48 -3.86 -3.07 8.75
C LYS A 48 -3.72 -4.20 9.75
N TYR A 49 -3.95 -3.88 11.01
CA TYR A 49 -4.00 -4.88 12.07
C TYR A 49 -5.41 -5.47 12.14
N ASN A 50 -5.51 -6.78 12.03
CA ASN A 50 -6.71 -7.56 12.36
C ASN A 50 -8.01 -7.04 11.73
N GLY A 51 -8.02 -6.81 10.40
CA GLY A 51 -9.22 -6.43 9.66
C GLY A 51 -9.67 -4.98 9.89
N LYS A 52 -8.82 -4.14 10.50
CA LYS A 52 -9.14 -2.73 10.68
C LYS A 52 -9.32 -2.05 9.32
N GLU A 53 -10.41 -1.30 9.17
CA GLU A 53 -10.69 -0.62 7.92
C GLU A 53 -9.68 0.49 7.60
N VAL A 54 -9.49 0.74 6.30
CA VAL A 54 -8.74 1.92 5.86
C VAL A 54 -9.65 3.14 6.04
N PRO A 55 -9.23 4.18 6.79
CA PRO A 55 -9.99 5.41 6.91
C PRO A 55 -10.36 5.97 5.54
N PHE A 56 -11.58 6.48 5.40
CA PHE A 56 -12.12 6.91 4.11
C PHE A 56 -11.20 7.87 3.33
N GLY A 57 -10.63 8.88 3.99
CA GLY A 57 -9.73 9.84 3.35
C GLY A 57 -8.44 9.21 2.82
N GLN A 58 -7.84 8.30 3.60
CA GLN A 58 -6.65 7.55 3.19
C GLN A 58 -6.97 6.63 2.01
N ARG A 59 -8.06 5.86 2.12
CA ARG A 59 -8.53 4.98 1.03
C ARG A 59 -8.72 5.76 -0.27
N LEU A 60 -9.42 6.90 -0.21
CA LEU A 60 -9.68 7.75 -1.37
C LEU A 60 -8.39 8.31 -1.98
N ALA A 61 -7.40 8.66 -1.14
CA ALA A 61 -6.10 9.13 -1.61
C ALA A 61 -5.33 8.01 -2.35
N LEU A 62 -5.30 6.80 -1.81
CA LEU A 62 -4.66 5.63 -2.43
C LEU A 62 -5.30 5.28 -3.78
N GLU A 63 -6.63 5.20 -3.83
CA GLU A 63 -7.40 4.91 -5.06
C GLU A 63 -7.10 5.94 -6.16
N ARG A 64 -7.16 7.24 -5.82
CA ARG A 64 -6.91 8.33 -6.78
C ARG A 64 -5.46 8.35 -7.25
N MET A 65 -4.51 8.14 -6.36
CA MET A 65 -3.09 8.06 -6.70
C MET A 65 -2.83 6.92 -7.71
N ALA A 66 -3.44 5.74 -7.50
CA ALA A 66 -3.32 4.64 -8.46
C ALA A 66 -3.90 5.01 -9.83
N VAL A 67 -5.11 5.58 -9.87
CA VAL A 67 -5.74 6.04 -11.12
C VAL A 67 -4.88 7.10 -11.82
N ASP A 68 -4.26 8.01 -11.08
CA ASP A 68 -3.44 9.07 -11.66
C ASP A 68 -2.11 8.53 -12.22
N PHE A 69 -1.48 7.54 -11.57
CA PHE A 69 -0.37 6.81 -12.18
C PHE A 69 -0.78 6.11 -13.49
N TYR A 70 -1.97 5.51 -13.51
CA TYR A 70 -2.49 4.89 -14.73
C TYR A 70 -2.70 5.89 -15.87
N LYS A 71 -3.29 7.06 -15.58
CA LYS A 71 -3.42 8.14 -16.56
C LYS A 71 -2.08 8.64 -17.10
N ALA A 72 -1.01 8.53 -16.31
CA ALA A 72 0.35 8.86 -16.73
C ALA A 72 1.01 7.75 -17.59
N GLY A 73 0.27 6.72 -17.99
CA GLY A 73 0.75 5.61 -18.80
C GLY A 73 1.56 4.57 -18.01
N LYS A 74 1.34 4.48 -16.70
CA LYS A 74 2.01 3.52 -15.81
C LYS A 74 1.02 2.45 -15.35
N VAL A 75 1.53 1.29 -14.94
CA VAL A 75 0.71 0.31 -14.22
C VAL A 75 0.72 0.69 -12.75
N SER A 76 -0.40 0.55 -12.06
CA SER A 76 -0.47 0.81 -10.63
C SER A 76 -1.40 -0.16 -9.93
N LEU A 77 -0.97 -0.61 -8.76
CA LEU A 77 -1.71 -1.51 -7.90
C LEU A 77 -1.60 -1.05 -6.46
N VAL A 78 -2.73 -0.82 -5.81
CA VAL A 78 -2.81 -0.71 -4.35
C VAL A 78 -3.14 -2.08 -3.78
N VAL A 79 -2.35 -2.50 -2.80
CA VAL A 79 -2.58 -3.71 -2.02
C VAL A 79 -2.92 -3.30 -0.60
N VAL A 80 -4.07 -3.74 -0.14
CA VAL A 80 -4.41 -3.68 1.28
C VAL A 80 -4.31 -5.09 1.86
N ALA A 81 -3.55 -5.23 2.94
CA ALA A 81 -3.33 -6.51 3.59
C ALA A 81 -3.44 -6.42 5.12
N ASP A 82 -3.70 -7.56 5.75
CA ASP A 82 -3.81 -7.70 7.19
C ASP A 82 -2.58 -8.39 7.80
N HIS A 83 -2.19 -7.95 8.98
CA HIS A 83 -1.31 -8.69 9.88
C HIS A 83 -1.99 -8.96 11.23
N TYR A 84 -1.43 -9.93 11.96
CA TYR A 84 -1.94 -10.38 13.26
C TYR A 84 -0.88 -10.36 14.37
N VAL A 85 0.28 -9.74 14.11
CA VAL A 85 1.31 -9.49 15.13
C VAL A 85 0.76 -8.47 16.13
N ALA A 86 0.42 -8.93 17.33
CA ALA A 86 -0.19 -8.11 18.37
C ALA A 86 0.83 -7.38 19.26
N ASP A 87 2.04 -7.94 19.41
CA ASP A 87 3.11 -7.31 20.18
C ASP A 87 3.74 -6.17 19.38
N THR A 88 3.64 -4.95 19.90
CA THR A 88 4.22 -3.74 19.30
C THR A 88 5.75 -3.69 19.38
N GLU A 89 6.38 -4.59 20.14
CA GLU A 89 7.82 -4.80 20.15
C GLU A 89 8.30 -5.72 19.03
N GLU A 90 7.42 -6.50 18.41
CA GLU A 90 7.71 -7.33 17.26
C GLU A 90 7.50 -6.57 15.94
N MET A 91 8.37 -6.82 14.96
CA MET A 91 8.20 -6.27 13.61
C MET A 91 7.19 -7.09 12.82
N VAL A 92 6.33 -6.41 12.07
CA VAL A 92 5.43 -7.05 11.11
C VAL A 92 6.21 -7.45 9.86
N PRO A 93 6.27 -8.74 9.50
CA PRO A 93 6.87 -9.15 8.23
C PRO A 93 5.89 -8.85 7.09
N VAL A 94 5.99 -7.65 6.50
CA VAL A 94 5.04 -7.16 5.47
C VAL A 94 4.86 -8.14 4.31
N ALA A 95 5.92 -8.86 3.92
CA ALA A 95 5.87 -9.88 2.87
C ALA A 95 4.83 -10.98 3.14
N ASP A 96 4.60 -11.33 4.41
CA ASP A 96 3.72 -12.42 4.86
C ASP A 96 2.30 -11.93 5.20
N CYS A 97 2.05 -10.62 5.14
CA CYS A 97 0.72 -10.06 5.40
C CYS A 97 -0.29 -10.59 4.37
N ILE A 98 -1.50 -10.91 4.85
CA ILE A 98 -2.55 -11.55 4.04
C ILE A 98 -3.30 -10.49 3.25
N VAL A 99 -3.30 -10.58 1.93
CA VAL A 99 -4.01 -9.63 1.06
C VAL A 99 -5.51 -9.74 1.30
N ARG A 100 -6.16 -8.59 1.50
CA ARG A 100 -7.63 -8.50 1.62
C ARG A 100 -8.29 -7.80 0.44
N GLY A 101 -7.56 -6.93 -0.26
CA GLY A 101 -8.10 -6.15 -1.36
C GLY A 101 -7.00 -5.64 -2.29
N LEU A 102 -7.34 -5.60 -3.56
CA LEU A 102 -6.50 -5.12 -4.65
C LEU A 102 -7.25 -3.99 -5.36
N TYR A 103 -6.57 -2.92 -5.70
CA TYR A 103 -7.14 -1.84 -6.51
C TYR A 103 -6.19 -1.47 -7.64
N TRP A 104 -6.58 -1.80 -8.85
CA TRP A 104 -5.85 -1.44 -10.06
C TRP A 104 -6.24 -0.06 -10.53
N GLY A 105 -5.25 0.78 -10.83
CA GLY A 105 -5.51 2.12 -11.37
C GLY A 105 -6.26 2.10 -12.71
N GLN A 106 -6.08 1.03 -13.50
CA GLN A 106 -6.74 0.82 -14.78
C GLN A 106 -8.25 0.54 -14.65
N GLU A 107 -8.62 -0.25 -13.64
CA GLU A 107 -9.98 -0.78 -13.49
C GLU A 107 -10.85 0.09 -12.57
N ALA A 108 -10.21 0.90 -11.73
CA ALA A 108 -10.83 1.86 -10.83
C ALA A 108 -11.87 1.27 -9.86
N HIS A 109 -11.74 -0.01 -9.50
CA HIS A 109 -12.55 -0.66 -8.48
C HIS A 109 -11.73 -1.66 -7.65
N TRP A 110 -12.28 -2.05 -6.49
CA TRP A 110 -11.64 -3.03 -5.62
C TRP A 110 -11.99 -4.45 -6.04
N GLU A 111 -10.96 -5.27 -6.12
CA GLU A 111 -11.06 -6.70 -6.34
C GLU A 111 -10.64 -7.46 -5.08
N LYS A 112 -11.23 -8.64 -4.90
CA LYS A 112 -10.72 -9.60 -3.92
C LYS A 112 -9.55 -10.36 -4.56
N PRO A 113 -8.50 -10.70 -3.79
CA PRO A 113 -7.44 -11.53 -4.31
C PRO A 113 -7.98 -12.89 -4.76
N ASP A 114 -7.44 -13.41 -5.87
CA ASP A 114 -7.60 -14.82 -6.24
C ASP A 114 -6.82 -15.71 -5.24
N LYS A 115 -7.15 -17.00 -5.21
CA LYS A 115 -6.52 -18.05 -4.40
C LYS A 115 -4.99 -18.12 -4.55
N ASN A 116 -4.44 -17.61 -5.65
CA ASN A 116 -3.00 -17.61 -5.92
C ASN A 116 -2.28 -16.37 -5.37
N ILE A 117 -3.00 -15.34 -4.90
CA ILE A 117 -2.43 -14.10 -4.36
C ILE A 117 -2.83 -14.03 -2.88
N VAL A 118 -2.11 -14.76 -2.04
CA VAL A 118 -2.46 -14.85 -0.62
C VAL A 118 -1.74 -13.78 0.17
N THR A 119 -0.45 -13.58 -0.12
CA THR A 119 0.42 -12.67 0.63
C THR A 119 0.78 -11.42 -0.17
N VAL A 120 1.27 -10.39 0.52
CA VAL A 120 1.83 -9.19 -0.17
C VAL A 120 2.98 -9.58 -1.09
N LYS A 121 3.78 -10.59 -0.72
CA LYS A 121 4.86 -11.09 -1.58
C LYS A 121 4.32 -11.70 -2.88
N ASP A 122 3.24 -12.49 -2.82
CA ASP A 122 2.60 -13.06 -4.01
C ASP A 122 2.09 -11.94 -4.93
N ALA A 123 1.44 -10.92 -4.34
CA ALA A 123 0.95 -9.76 -5.08
C ALA A 123 2.09 -8.97 -5.74
N GLN A 124 3.20 -8.78 -5.01
CA GLN A 124 4.39 -8.11 -5.52
C GLN A 124 5.01 -8.88 -6.70
N ASP A 125 5.19 -10.19 -6.57
CA ASP A 125 5.76 -11.02 -7.63
C ASP A 125 4.90 -11.00 -8.89
N TRP A 126 3.58 -11.09 -8.70
CA TRP A 126 2.64 -10.97 -9.80
C TRP A 126 2.72 -9.60 -10.49
N PHE A 127 2.78 -8.52 -9.72
CA PHE A 127 2.91 -7.16 -10.24
C PHE A 127 4.24 -6.94 -10.98
N ILE A 128 5.33 -7.51 -10.48
CA ILE A 128 6.65 -7.47 -11.14
C ILE A 128 6.58 -8.14 -12.52
N GLU A 129 5.96 -9.31 -12.62
CA GLU A 129 5.83 -10.03 -13.90
C GLU A 129 4.95 -9.26 -14.90
N ILE A 130 3.90 -8.60 -14.42
CA ILE A 130 3.07 -7.67 -15.19
C ILE A 130 3.93 -6.52 -15.76
N CYS A 131 4.75 -5.87 -14.93
CA CYS A 131 5.62 -4.77 -15.36
C CYS A 131 6.69 -5.20 -16.39
N LYS A 132 7.27 -6.39 -16.22
CA LYS A 132 8.27 -6.94 -17.15
C LYS A 132 7.70 -7.24 -18.54
N ARG A 133 6.44 -7.69 -18.61
CA ARG A 133 5.78 -8.06 -19.88
C ARG A 133 5.49 -6.87 -20.79
N GLY A 134 5.51 -5.64 -20.25
CA GLY A 134 5.59 -4.40 -21.03
C GLY A 134 4.46 -4.16 -22.03
N LYS A 135 3.26 -4.71 -21.80
CA LYS A 135 2.09 -4.47 -22.65
C LYS A 135 1.04 -3.68 -21.87
N PHE A 136 1.11 -2.36 -21.92
CA PHE A 136 0.07 -1.43 -21.49
C PHE A 136 -0.08 -0.35 -22.55
#